data_AF-A0A942DNR3-F1
#
_entry.id   AF-A0A942DNR3-F1
#
_cell.length_a   1.000
_cell.length_b   1.000
_cell.length_c   1.000
_cell.angle_alpha   90.00
_cell.angle_beta   90.00
_cell.angle_gamma   90.00
#
_symmetry.space_group_name_H-M   'P 1'
#
loop_
_entity.id
_entity.type
_entity.pdbx_description
1 polymer ?
#
loop_
_entity_poly.entity_id
_entity_poly.type
_entity_poly.pdbx_seq_one_letter_code
_entity_poly.pdbx_strand_id
1 'polypeptide(L)'
;MSKFSRLFIVVTFLFVAENLSAQEMRSPYNSLILSIIKEMPVGGGYDTSNSTFKLLKSSMTVHDGHLVFARENTTPSFCSASTYQVFLRLIEKMQTEKRLSLGKDIPETLMITGQPDGSGVWGRWNANGPGTARLFHELGLGINFTDIALAQPGDFMKAFWSDEIGVKERGHSVVFTGTKENGAKICFWSSNLETKEQPAGMGEKCLAKEKFHRMIFSRLQSLENLNQIPKKMAANSPTYSDKYLADMLKRSSTPEEMCAEIGCR
;
A
#
# COMPACT_ATOMS: atom_id res chain seq x y z
N MET A 1 -10.42 58.55 29.46
CA MET A 1 -10.48 57.10 29.77
C MET A 1 -11.48 56.46 28.83
N SER A 2 -11.04 55.57 27.93
CA SER A 2 -11.70 54.28 27.63
C SER A 2 -11.07 53.69 26.36
N LYS A 3 -10.49 52.51 26.53
CA LYS A 3 -9.83 51.68 25.52
C LYS A 3 -10.90 51.01 24.67
N PHE A 4 -10.82 51.09 23.35
CA PHE A 4 -11.52 50.15 22.46
C PHE A 4 -10.51 49.20 21.80
N SER A 5 -10.85 47.93 21.96
CA SER A 5 -10.00 46.76 21.85
C SER A 5 -9.58 46.41 20.42
N ARG A 6 -8.30 46.05 20.28
CA ARG A 6 -7.80 45.18 19.22
C ARG A 6 -8.42 43.80 19.39
N LEU A 7 -9.36 43.41 18.53
CA LEU A 7 -9.82 42.01 18.47
C LEU A 7 -10.40 41.68 17.09
N PHE A 8 -9.58 41.63 16.04
CA PHE A 8 -10.01 41.11 14.73
C PHE A 8 -8.86 40.54 13.89
N ILE A 9 -7.91 39.79 14.48
CA ILE A 9 -6.93 38.99 13.70
C ILE A 9 -6.55 37.73 14.49
N VAL A 10 -7.47 36.77 14.67
CA VAL A 10 -7.12 35.41 15.14
C VAL A 10 -7.93 34.32 14.42
N VAL A 11 -9.11 34.64 13.87
CA VAL A 11 -10.02 33.62 13.30
C VAL A 11 -9.62 33.15 11.89
N THR A 12 -8.83 33.92 11.14
CA THR A 12 -8.47 33.57 9.74
C THR A 12 -7.29 32.59 9.64
N PHE A 13 -6.38 32.56 10.61
CA PHE A 13 -5.22 31.66 10.57
C PHE A 13 -5.56 30.20 10.87
N LEU A 14 -6.56 29.95 11.74
CA LEU A 14 -7.00 28.59 12.08
C LEU A 14 -7.68 27.89 10.89
N PHE A 15 -8.56 28.59 10.16
CA PHE A 15 -9.25 28.04 8.98
C PHE A 15 -8.31 27.71 7.81
N VAL A 16 -7.22 28.47 7.65
CA VAL A 16 -6.24 28.23 6.58
C VAL A 16 -5.33 27.04 6.93
N ALA A 17 -4.91 26.91 8.19
CA ALA A 17 -4.08 25.79 8.65
C ALA A 17 -4.80 24.43 8.62
N GLU A 18 -6.08 24.37 9.03
CA GLU A 18 -6.88 23.14 8.95
C GLU A 18 -7.12 22.68 7.51
N ASN A 19 -7.34 23.62 6.57
CA ASN A 19 -7.52 23.29 5.16
C ASN A 19 -6.22 22.83 4.47
N LEU A 20 -5.07 23.42 4.82
CA LEU A 20 -3.75 22.97 4.34
C LEU A 20 -3.43 21.54 4.83
N SER A 21 -3.65 21.25 6.12
CA SER A 21 -3.45 19.91 6.68
C SER A 21 -4.39 18.87 6.05
N ALA A 22 -5.66 19.21 5.83
CA ALA A 22 -6.62 18.32 5.18
C ALA A 22 -6.28 18.06 3.70
N GLN A 23 -5.69 19.04 3.00
CA GLN A 23 -5.26 18.91 1.61
C GLN A 23 -3.94 18.11 1.50
N GLU A 24 -2.99 18.32 2.42
CA GLU A 24 -1.77 17.51 2.55
C GLU A 24 -2.06 16.05 2.87
N MET A 25 -3.21 15.75 3.46
CA MET A 25 -3.64 14.37 3.72
C MET A 25 -4.37 13.73 2.54
N ARG A 26 -4.78 14.43 1.47
CA ARG A 26 -5.52 13.78 0.37
C ARG A 26 -4.57 13.11 -0.61
N SER A 27 -4.96 11.92 -1.06
CA SER A 27 -4.27 11.22 -2.16
C SER A 27 -4.89 11.61 -3.50
N PRO A 28 -4.08 12.00 -4.50
CA PRO A 28 -4.59 12.21 -5.87
C PRO A 28 -4.91 10.89 -6.58
N TYR A 29 -4.57 9.73 -5.98
CA TYR A 29 -4.67 8.42 -6.60
C TYR A 29 -5.80 7.55 -6.04
N ASN A 30 -6.33 7.86 -4.85
CA ASN A 30 -7.27 6.97 -4.16
C ASN A 30 -8.51 6.66 -5.00
N SER A 31 -9.09 7.64 -5.70
CA SER A 31 -10.23 7.39 -6.61
C SER A 31 -9.86 6.49 -7.80
N LEU A 32 -8.62 6.58 -8.31
CA LEU A 32 -8.12 5.71 -9.38
C LEU A 32 -7.83 4.29 -8.87
N ILE A 33 -7.31 4.16 -7.66
CA ILE A 33 -7.12 2.86 -7.00
C ILE A 33 -8.48 2.15 -6.86
N LEU A 34 -9.50 2.87 -6.41
CA LEU A 34 -10.85 2.33 -6.30
C LEU A 34 -11.48 1.98 -7.66
N SER A 35 -11.18 2.73 -8.74
CA SER A 35 -11.64 2.34 -10.07
C SER A 35 -10.94 1.08 -10.57
N ILE A 36 -9.63 0.95 -10.35
CA ILE A 36 -8.87 -0.25 -10.70
C ILE A 36 -9.42 -1.47 -9.97
N ILE A 37 -9.71 -1.36 -8.67
CA ILE A 37 -10.30 -2.46 -7.90
C ILE A 37 -11.63 -2.94 -8.49
N LYS A 38 -12.47 -2.03 -9.00
CA LYS A 38 -13.74 -2.39 -9.65
C LYS A 38 -13.55 -3.15 -10.97
N GLU A 39 -12.39 -3.01 -11.60
CA GLU A 39 -12.02 -3.72 -12.83
C GLU A 39 -11.28 -5.05 -12.53
N MET A 40 -10.90 -5.31 -11.28
CA MET A 40 -10.26 -6.57 -10.89
C MET A 40 -11.30 -7.71 -10.89
N PRO A 41 -10.87 -8.96 -11.14
CA PRO A 41 -11.75 -10.12 -11.01
C PRO A 41 -12.38 -10.23 -9.63
N VAL A 42 -13.52 -10.92 -9.56
CA VAL A 42 -14.17 -11.32 -8.31
C VAL A 42 -14.02 -12.84 -8.14
N GLY A 43 -13.58 -13.28 -6.96
CA GLY A 43 -13.25 -14.68 -6.70
C GLY A 43 -11.90 -15.09 -7.33
N GLY A 44 -11.86 -16.28 -7.94
CA GLY A 44 -10.67 -16.79 -8.64
C GLY A 44 -9.71 -17.65 -7.80
N GLY A 45 -9.97 -17.81 -6.50
CA GLY A 45 -9.21 -18.63 -5.57
C GLY A 45 -8.12 -17.87 -4.80
N TYR A 46 -7.71 -18.44 -3.66
CA TYR A 46 -6.55 -18.00 -2.89
C TYR A 46 -5.47 -19.08 -2.95
N ASP A 47 -4.27 -18.73 -3.42
CA ASP A 47 -3.15 -19.66 -3.50
C ASP A 47 -1.80 -18.92 -3.34
N THR A 48 -0.97 -19.38 -2.43
CA THR A 48 0.39 -18.85 -2.16
C THR A 48 1.50 -19.73 -2.73
N SER A 49 1.17 -20.68 -3.60
CA SER A 49 2.12 -21.62 -4.19
C SER A 49 3.09 -20.96 -5.18
N ASN A 50 4.21 -21.65 -5.43
CA ASN A 50 5.17 -21.26 -6.45
C ASN A 50 4.56 -21.16 -7.87
N SER A 51 3.54 -21.96 -8.19
CA SER A 51 2.84 -21.85 -9.48
C SER A 51 2.10 -20.54 -9.63
N THR A 52 1.44 -20.08 -8.57
CA THR A 52 0.75 -18.78 -8.57
C THR A 52 1.72 -17.61 -8.66
N PHE A 53 2.89 -17.71 -7.99
CA PHE A 53 3.98 -16.76 -8.18
C PHE A 53 4.49 -16.70 -9.63
N LYS A 54 4.65 -17.84 -10.29
CA LYS A 54 5.07 -17.90 -11.70
C LYS A 54 4.04 -17.28 -12.63
N LEU A 55 2.75 -17.51 -12.39
CA LEU A 55 1.66 -16.91 -13.15
C LEU A 55 1.71 -15.38 -13.05
N LEU A 56 1.82 -14.86 -11.83
CA LEU A 56 1.95 -13.43 -11.57
C LEU A 56 3.19 -12.81 -12.25
N LYS A 57 4.34 -13.50 -12.22
CA LYS A 57 5.52 -13.06 -12.95
C LYS A 57 5.27 -13.01 -14.46
N SER A 58 4.57 -14.00 -15.01
CA SER A 58 4.28 -14.08 -16.44
C SER A 58 3.22 -13.09 -16.93
N SER A 59 2.45 -12.48 -16.02
CA SER A 59 1.46 -11.46 -16.37
C SER A 59 2.03 -10.05 -16.45
N MET A 60 3.34 -9.90 -16.21
CA MET A 60 4.04 -8.62 -16.27
C MET A 60 5.03 -8.61 -17.44
N THR A 61 5.01 -7.55 -18.25
CA THR A 61 6.04 -7.28 -19.24
C THR A 61 6.45 -5.81 -19.20
N VAL A 62 7.62 -5.51 -19.74
CA VAL A 62 8.06 -4.13 -19.99
C VAL A 62 8.26 -3.96 -21.48
N HIS A 63 7.61 -2.93 -22.04
CA HIS A 63 7.76 -2.55 -23.44
C HIS A 63 8.12 -1.07 -23.52
N ASP A 64 9.28 -0.76 -24.09
CA ASP A 64 9.78 0.62 -24.27
C ASP A 64 9.71 1.47 -22.98
N GLY A 65 10.15 0.92 -21.85
CA GLY A 65 10.11 1.62 -20.55
C GLY A 65 8.70 1.84 -20.00
N HIS A 66 7.71 1.07 -20.45
CA HIS A 66 6.36 1.06 -19.92
C HIS A 66 6.02 -0.32 -19.37
N LEU A 67 5.49 -0.33 -18.15
CA LEU A 67 4.95 -1.55 -17.56
C LEU A 67 3.63 -1.91 -18.26
N VAL A 68 3.51 -3.16 -18.67
CA VAL A 68 2.28 -3.71 -19.27
C VAL A 68 1.84 -4.91 -18.44
N PHE A 69 0.54 -4.94 -18.10
CA PHE A 69 -0.02 -5.98 -17.26
C PHE A 69 -1.13 -6.77 -17.95
N ALA A 70 -0.91 -8.08 -18.15
CA ALA A 70 -1.87 -8.96 -18.81
C ALA A 70 -3.08 -9.24 -17.91
N ARG A 71 -4.28 -8.87 -18.39
CA ARG A 71 -5.52 -8.93 -17.59
C ARG A 71 -5.99 -10.35 -17.26
N GLU A 72 -5.69 -11.32 -18.13
CA GLU A 72 -6.23 -12.70 -18.06
C GLU A 72 -5.51 -13.60 -17.05
N ASN A 73 -4.31 -13.23 -16.59
CA ASN A 73 -3.42 -14.08 -15.78
C ASN A 73 -3.28 -13.58 -14.33
N THR A 74 -4.40 -13.45 -13.63
CA THR A 74 -4.42 -12.82 -12.28
C THR A 74 -5.01 -13.68 -11.18
N THR A 75 -5.50 -14.88 -11.49
CA THR A 75 -6.15 -15.79 -10.54
C THR A 75 -5.66 -17.23 -10.72
N PRO A 76 -5.51 -18.03 -9.64
CA PRO A 76 -5.65 -17.62 -8.24
C PRO A 76 -4.57 -16.61 -7.82
N SER A 77 -4.76 -15.95 -6.68
CA SER A 77 -3.78 -14.97 -6.17
C SER A 77 -3.71 -15.00 -4.65
N PHE A 78 -2.94 -14.07 -4.08
CA PHE A 78 -2.82 -13.87 -2.65
C PHE A 78 -2.77 -12.38 -2.30
N CYS A 79 -2.80 -12.06 -1.01
CA CYS A 79 -3.10 -10.71 -0.53
C CYS A 79 -2.09 -9.64 -0.98
N SER A 80 -0.79 -9.87 -0.82
CA SER A 80 0.26 -8.97 -1.30
C SER A 80 0.34 -8.93 -2.83
N ALA A 81 0.15 -10.05 -3.53
CA ALA A 81 0.10 -10.09 -4.98
C ALA A 81 -1.03 -9.21 -5.55
N SER A 82 -2.25 -9.39 -5.05
CA SER A 82 -3.42 -8.65 -5.53
C SER A 82 -3.32 -7.14 -5.28
N THR A 83 -2.85 -6.72 -4.11
CA THR A 83 -2.61 -5.30 -3.81
C THR A 83 -1.47 -4.72 -4.66
N TYR A 84 -0.41 -5.49 -4.92
CA TYR A 84 0.66 -5.03 -5.80
C TYR A 84 0.19 -4.88 -7.25
N GLN A 85 -0.67 -5.80 -7.73
CA GLN A 85 -1.29 -5.65 -9.06
C GLN A 85 -2.10 -4.36 -9.17
N VAL A 86 -2.84 -3.97 -8.14
CA VAL A 86 -3.54 -2.68 -8.11
C VAL A 86 -2.55 -1.51 -8.23
N PHE A 87 -1.43 -1.57 -7.50
CA PHE A 87 -0.37 -0.55 -7.59
C PHE A 87 0.28 -0.48 -8.99
N LEU A 88 0.60 -1.63 -9.58
CA LEU A 88 1.20 -1.71 -10.91
C LEU A 88 0.26 -1.23 -12.02
N ARG A 89 -1.04 -1.58 -11.95
CA ARG A 89 -2.06 -1.08 -12.89
C ARG A 89 -2.26 0.42 -12.78
N LEU A 90 -2.12 0.98 -11.58
CA LEU A 90 -2.11 2.44 -11.42
C LEU A 90 -0.92 3.06 -12.16
N ILE A 91 0.27 2.49 -12.02
CA ILE A 91 1.47 2.95 -12.74
C ILE A 91 1.27 2.86 -14.26
N GLU A 92 0.85 1.70 -14.77
CA GLU A 92 0.56 1.46 -16.18
C GLU A 92 -0.45 2.50 -16.72
N LYS A 93 -1.56 2.72 -16.00
CA LYS A 93 -2.57 3.71 -16.36
C LYS A 93 -1.99 5.12 -16.40
N MET A 94 -1.21 5.50 -15.39
CA MET A 94 -0.61 6.84 -15.32
C MET A 94 0.47 7.07 -16.39
N GLN A 95 1.26 6.05 -16.75
CA GLN A 95 2.20 6.14 -17.88
C GLN A 95 1.45 6.25 -19.21
N THR A 96 0.41 5.43 -19.42
CA THR A 96 -0.42 5.44 -20.64
C THR A 96 -1.11 6.79 -20.85
N GLU A 97 -1.60 7.40 -19.77
CA GLU A 97 -2.20 8.74 -19.78
C GLU A 97 -1.16 9.88 -19.85
N LYS A 98 0.14 9.56 -19.91
CA LYS A 98 1.27 10.52 -19.89
C LYS A 98 1.28 11.43 -18.65
N ARG A 99 0.74 10.94 -17.54
CA ARG A 99 0.70 11.64 -16.23
C ARG A 99 1.80 11.18 -15.27
N LEU A 100 2.56 10.17 -15.66
CA LEU A 100 3.73 9.69 -14.95
C LEU A 100 4.85 9.41 -15.96
N SER A 101 6.02 9.99 -15.72
CA SER A 101 7.24 9.70 -16.48
C SER A 101 8.24 9.04 -15.54
N LEU A 102 8.67 7.83 -15.92
CA LEU A 102 9.67 7.07 -15.18
C LEU A 102 10.94 6.96 -16.03
N GLY A 103 12.09 6.91 -15.37
CA GLY A 103 13.36 6.55 -16.01
C GLY A 103 13.24 5.20 -16.71
N LYS A 104 13.97 5.05 -17.82
CA LYS A 104 13.80 3.91 -18.74
C LYS A 104 13.87 2.54 -18.06
N ASP A 105 14.74 2.40 -17.06
CA ASP A 105 15.01 1.14 -16.37
C ASP A 105 14.14 0.93 -15.12
N ILE A 106 13.32 1.92 -14.72
CA ILE A 106 12.49 1.83 -13.52
C ILE A 106 11.41 0.74 -13.65
N PRO A 107 10.65 0.60 -14.75
CA PRO A 107 9.64 -0.45 -14.87
C PRO A 107 10.21 -1.86 -14.65
N GLU A 108 11.43 -2.13 -15.12
CA GLU A 108 12.12 -3.40 -14.92
C GLU A 108 12.38 -3.67 -13.43
N THR A 109 12.63 -2.63 -12.62
CA THR A 109 12.79 -2.79 -11.15
C THR A 109 11.48 -3.11 -10.43
N LEU A 110 10.33 -2.80 -11.03
CA LEU A 110 9.00 -3.11 -10.51
C LEU A 110 8.61 -4.58 -10.76
N MET A 111 9.29 -5.24 -11.70
CA MET A 111 9.01 -6.62 -12.07
C MET A 111 9.21 -7.59 -10.90
N ILE A 112 8.33 -8.59 -10.82
CA ILE A 112 8.49 -9.67 -9.87
C ILE A 112 9.45 -10.71 -10.46
N THR A 113 10.58 -10.91 -9.79
CA THR A 113 11.64 -11.81 -10.22
C THR A 113 11.97 -12.89 -9.19
N GLY A 114 11.26 -12.93 -8.06
CA GLY A 114 11.49 -13.86 -6.95
C GLY A 114 12.28 -13.23 -5.79
N GLN A 115 12.18 -11.91 -5.63
CA GLN A 115 12.88 -11.17 -4.59
C GLN A 115 12.42 -11.62 -3.19
N PRO A 116 13.34 -11.92 -2.26
CA PRO A 116 12.98 -12.20 -0.87
C PRO A 116 12.56 -10.92 -0.14
N ASP A 117 12.00 -11.07 1.06
CA ASP A 117 11.66 -9.98 1.96
C ASP A 117 12.81 -8.98 2.09
N GLY A 118 12.51 -7.69 1.94
CA GLY A 118 13.48 -6.59 2.01
C GLY A 118 14.27 -6.33 0.73
N SER A 119 14.13 -7.12 -0.34
CA SER A 119 14.90 -6.93 -1.59
C SER A 119 14.06 -6.37 -2.74
N GLY A 120 14.55 -5.29 -3.38
CA GLY A 120 13.81 -4.61 -4.46
C GLY A 120 12.42 -4.10 -4.04
N VAL A 121 11.61 -3.71 -5.01
CA VAL A 121 10.26 -3.15 -4.77
C VAL A 121 9.29 -4.26 -4.33
N TRP A 122 9.25 -5.36 -5.08
CA TRP A 122 8.40 -6.51 -4.74
C TRP A 122 8.72 -7.10 -3.36
N GLY A 123 9.99 -7.32 -3.04
CA GLY A 123 10.37 -7.89 -1.74
C GLY A 123 10.07 -6.96 -0.56
N ARG A 124 9.95 -5.64 -0.78
CA ARG A 124 9.39 -4.74 0.24
C ARG A 124 7.88 -4.88 0.32
N TRP A 125 7.18 -4.89 -0.81
CA TRP A 125 5.72 -5.01 -0.85
C TRP A 125 5.20 -6.32 -0.25
N ASN A 126 5.90 -7.43 -0.50
CA ASN A 126 5.50 -8.76 -0.10
C ASN A 126 5.92 -9.15 1.32
N ALA A 127 6.82 -8.39 1.94
CA ALA A 127 7.43 -8.78 3.20
C ALA A 127 6.43 -8.96 4.35
N ASN A 128 6.80 -9.84 5.30
CA ASN A 128 6.22 -9.79 6.64
C ASN A 128 6.49 -8.43 7.32
N GLY A 129 5.72 -8.10 8.35
CA GLY A 129 5.82 -6.77 8.97
C GLY A 129 5.19 -5.70 8.09
N PRO A 130 5.67 -4.45 8.20
CA PRO A 130 5.06 -3.29 7.55
C PRO A 130 5.67 -3.02 6.15
N GLY A 131 5.84 -4.06 5.33
CA GLY A 131 6.58 -4.00 4.07
C GLY A 131 6.19 -2.87 3.10
N THR A 132 4.90 -2.78 2.75
CA THR A 132 4.36 -1.70 1.89
C THR A 132 4.61 -0.31 2.50
N ALA A 133 4.42 -0.16 3.80
CA ALA A 133 4.64 1.10 4.49
C ALA A 133 6.14 1.49 4.48
N ARG A 134 7.04 0.52 4.69
CA ARG A 134 8.49 0.75 4.58
C ARG A 134 8.88 1.23 3.19
N LEU A 135 8.36 0.60 2.13
CA LEU A 135 8.58 1.06 0.75
C LEU A 135 8.13 2.52 0.56
N PHE A 136 6.94 2.86 1.07
CA PHE A 136 6.40 4.22 0.97
C PHE A 136 7.29 5.23 1.70
N HIS A 137 7.79 4.87 2.88
CA HIS A 137 8.68 5.70 3.67
C HIS A 137 10.02 5.91 2.98
N GLU A 138 10.70 4.82 2.59
CA GLU A 138 12.02 4.88 1.96
C GLU A 138 11.97 5.71 0.69
N LEU A 139 11.04 5.42 -0.22
CA LEU A 139 10.95 6.12 -1.49
C LEU A 139 10.32 7.51 -1.37
N GLY A 140 9.53 7.77 -0.33
CA GLY A 140 8.73 8.99 -0.21
C GLY A 140 7.50 8.94 -1.10
N LEU A 141 6.88 7.78 -1.26
CA LEU A 141 5.66 7.62 -2.08
C LEU A 141 4.44 8.27 -1.43
N GLY A 142 4.50 8.51 -0.12
CA GLY A 142 3.45 9.20 0.63
C GLY A 142 3.64 9.00 2.12
N ILE A 143 2.54 8.92 2.87
CA ILE A 143 2.54 8.86 4.34
C ILE A 143 2.05 7.51 4.86
N ASN A 144 2.53 7.15 6.04
CA ASN A 144 2.06 6.01 6.81
C ASN A 144 1.47 6.48 8.13
N PHE A 145 0.39 5.86 8.57
CA PHE A 145 -0.29 6.20 9.82
C PHE A 145 -1.09 4.99 10.34
N THR A 146 -1.48 5.04 11.61
CA THR A 146 -2.26 3.96 12.26
C THR A 146 -3.67 4.38 12.67
N ASP A 147 -3.93 5.69 12.75
CA ASP A 147 -5.25 6.21 13.09
C ASP A 147 -6.22 6.06 11.91
N ILE A 148 -7.22 5.21 12.10
CA ILE A 148 -8.26 4.97 11.11
C ILE A 148 -9.15 6.19 10.84
N ALA A 149 -9.23 7.15 11.76
CA ALA A 149 -9.96 8.40 11.51
C ALA A 149 -9.35 9.21 10.36
N LEU A 150 -8.05 8.99 10.10
CA LEU A 150 -7.33 9.62 8.99
C LEU A 150 -7.46 8.84 7.68
N ALA A 151 -7.92 7.58 7.72
CA ALA A 151 -7.95 6.69 6.56
C ALA A 151 -8.97 7.13 5.50
N GLN A 152 -8.64 6.90 4.23
CA GLN A 152 -9.47 7.24 3.08
C GLN A 152 -9.59 6.00 2.19
N PRO A 153 -10.80 5.70 1.66
CA PRO A 153 -10.95 4.65 0.66
C PRO A 153 -9.90 4.79 -0.45
N GLY A 154 -9.20 3.70 -0.76
CA GLY A 154 -8.07 3.67 -1.70
C GLY A 154 -6.69 3.62 -1.04
N ASP A 155 -6.58 3.85 0.27
CA ASP A 155 -5.31 3.62 0.98
C ASP A 155 -4.94 2.12 0.98
N PHE A 156 -3.66 1.82 0.77
CA PHE A 156 -3.17 0.48 1.04
C PHE A 156 -3.14 0.25 2.55
N MET A 157 -3.53 -0.94 3.01
CA MET A 157 -3.60 -1.25 4.43
C MET A 157 -2.96 -2.61 4.73
N LYS A 158 -2.15 -2.66 5.78
CA LYS A 158 -1.76 -3.91 6.44
C LYS A 158 -2.61 -4.09 7.68
N ALA A 159 -3.42 -5.16 7.70
CA ALA A 159 -4.17 -5.58 8.88
C ALA A 159 -3.37 -6.63 9.67
N PHE A 160 -3.38 -6.53 10.99
CA PHE A 160 -2.77 -7.49 11.90
C PHE A 160 -3.88 -8.14 12.75
N TRP A 161 -3.89 -9.46 12.77
CA TRP A 161 -4.89 -10.26 13.51
C TRP A 161 -4.43 -10.62 14.93
N SER A 162 -3.22 -10.24 15.31
CA SER A 162 -2.64 -10.36 16.65
C SER A 162 -1.68 -9.18 16.89
N ASP A 163 -1.17 -9.07 18.12
CA ASP A 163 -0.20 -8.03 18.48
C ASP A 163 1.23 -8.32 17.97
N GLU A 164 1.44 -9.50 17.39
CA GLU A 164 2.73 -9.96 16.87
C GLU A 164 3.09 -9.28 15.54
N ILE A 165 4.30 -8.72 15.45
CA ILE A 165 4.88 -8.13 14.24
C ILE A 165 6.16 -8.91 13.91
N GLY A 166 6.31 -9.38 12.66
CA GLY A 166 7.45 -10.21 12.22
C GLY A 166 7.19 -11.72 12.28
N VAL A 167 8.04 -12.49 12.95
CA VAL A 167 8.12 -13.96 12.78
C VAL A 167 6.86 -14.72 13.18
N LYS A 168 6.10 -14.20 14.15
CA LYS A 168 4.82 -14.78 14.61
C LYS A 168 3.60 -14.03 14.06
N GLU A 169 3.81 -13.08 13.16
CA GLU A 169 2.75 -12.24 12.62
C GLU A 169 1.74 -13.07 11.84
N ARG A 170 0.48 -12.68 12.00
CA ARG A 170 -0.60 -13.03 11.07
C ARG A 170 -1.17 -11.76 10.48
N GLY A 171 -0.56 -11.34 9.38
CA GLY A 171 -0.86 -10.10 8.70
C GLY A 171 -1.65 -10.32 7.41
N HIS A 172 -2.27 -9.27 6.92
CA HIS A 172 -3.03 -9.30 5.67
C HIS A 172 -2.88 -7.98 4.90
N SER A 173 -2.40 -8.04 3.66
CA SER A 173 -2.28 -6.87 2.79
C SER A 173 -3.58 -6.67 2.00
N VAL A 174 -4.16 -5.49 2.11
CA VAL A 174 -5.48 -5.16 1.56
C VAL A 174 -5.51 -3.71 1.04
N VAL A 175 -6.57 -3.33 0.34
CA VAL A 175 -6.89 -1.91 0.08
C VAL A 175 -8.10 -1.53 0.91
N PHE A 176 -7.99 -0.50 1.73
CA PHE A 176 -9.10 0.01 2.53
C PHE A 176 -10.17 0.62 1.61
N THR A 177 -11.43 0.22 1.77
CA THR A 177 -12.55 0.71 0.94
C THR A 177 -13.54 1.58 1.72
N GLY A 178 -13.41 1.65 3.05
CA GLY A 178 -14.18 2.56 3.89
C GLY A 178 -14.63 1.94 5.19
N THR A 179 -15.59 2.59 5.84
CA THR A 179 -16.24 2.09 7.04
C THR A 179 -17.74 1.96 6.86
N LYS A 180 -18.36 1.05 7.60
CA LYS A 180 -19.82 0.89 7.69
C LYS A 180 -20.24 0.96 9.16
N GLU A 181 -21.55 1.11 9.39
CA GLU A 181 -22.14 1.13 10.74
C GLU A 181 -21.48 2.17 11.65
N ASN A 182 -21.40 3.42 11.16
CA ASN A 182 -20.78 4.55 11.88
C ASN A 182 -19.35 4.27 12.39
N GLY A 183 -18.56 3.52 11.62
CA GLY A 183 -17.18 3.18 11.98
C GLY A 183 -17.01 1.88 12.75
N ALA A 184 -18.10 1.17 13.09
CA ALA A 184 -18.02 -0.12 13.77
C ALA A 184 -17.44 -1.22 12.87
N LYS A 185 -17.60 -1.11 11.54
CA LYS A 185 -17.03 -2.06 10.58
C LYS A 185 -16.05 -1.41 9.64
N ILE A 186 -14.93 -2.10 9.43
CA ILE A 186 -13.84 -1.71 8.53
C ILE A 186 -13.96 -2.57 7.27
N CYS A 187 -14.09 -1.90 6.13
CA CYS A 187 -14.24 -2.53 4.82
C CYS A 187 -12.95 -2.42 4.03
N PHE A 188 -12.60 -3.50 3.34
CA PHE A 188 -11.38 -3.59 2.56
C PHE A 188 -11.53 -4.58 1.40
N TRP A 189 -10.74 -4.38 0.36
CA TRP A 189 -10.61 -5.28 -0.78
C TRP A 189 -9.32 -6.12 -0.69
N SER A 190 -9.40 -7.42 -0.98
CA SER A 190 -8.26 -8.35 -0.95
C SER A 190 -8.55 -9.63 -1.73
N SER A 191 -7.52 -10.45 -1.96
CA SER A 191 -7.61 -11.78 -2.60
C SER A 191 -7.86 -12.95 -1.64
N ASN A 192 -8.16 -12.72 -0.36
CA ASN A 192 -8.49 -13.78 0.61
C ASN A 192 -9.92 -13.65 1.14
N LEU A 193 -10.87 -13.35 0.25
CA LEU A 193 -12.26 -13.56 0.58
C LEU A 193 -12.56 -15.03 0.53
N GLU A 194 -12.99 -15.56 1.66
CA GLU A 194 -13.81 -16.76 1.72
C GLU A 194 -15.08 -16.36 2.47
N THR A 195 -16.22 -16.47 1.80
CA THR A 195 -17.54 -16.25 2.39
C THR A 195 -18.47 -17.37 1.93
N LYS A 196 -19.63 -17.50 2.59
CA LYS A 196 -20.66 -18.46 2.16
C LYS A 196 -21.28 -18.10 0.81
N GLU A 197 -21.19 -16.84 0.39
CA GLU A 197 -21.88 -16.28 -0.78
C GLU A 197 -20.96 -16.07 -1.98
N GLN A 198 -19.63 -16.02 -1.79
CA GLN A 198 -18.66 -15.74 -2.85
C GLN A 198 -17.56 -16.80 -2.89
N PRO A 199 -17.15 -17.25 -4.09
CA PRO A 199 -16.03 -18.15 -4.25
C PRO A 199 -14.76 -17.52 -3.66
N ALA A 200 -13.86 -18.37 -3.16
CA ALA A 200 -12.60 -17.93 -2.60
C ALA A 200 -11.87 -16.96 -3.57
N GLY A 201 -11.18 -15.93 -3.08
CA GLY A 201 -10.34 -15.05 -3.92
C GLY A 201 -10.58 -13.55 -3.72
N MET A 202 -10.63 -12.79 -4.84
CA MET A 202 -10.69 -11.33 -4.85
C MET A 202 -12.08 -10.77 -4.56
N GLY A 203 -12.15 -9.66 -3.81
CA GLY A 203 -13.39 -8.90 -3.58
C GLY A 203 -13.33 -8.02 -2.34
N GLU A 204 -14.47 -7.45 -1.95
CA GLU A 204 -14.62 -6.64 -0.73
C GLU A 204 -15.16 -7.46 0.48
N LYS A 205 -14.56 -7.24 1.66
CA LYS A 205 -15.02 -7.76 2.96
C LYS A 205 -15.15 -6.63 3.96
N CYS A 206 -16.12 -6.70 4.86
CA CYS A 206 -16.20 -5.84 6.03
C CYS A 206 -16.11 -6.68 7.31
N LEU A 207 -15.24 -6.27 8.24
CA LEU A 207 -15.06 -6.91 9.54
C LEU A 207 -15.31 -5.89 10.65
N ALA A 208 -15.76 -6.35 11.82
CA ALA A 208 -15.88 -5.49 12.98
C ALA A 208 -14.49 -4.96 13.39
N LYS A 209 -14.40 -3.69 13.80
CA LYS A 209 -13.15 -2.98 14.09
C LYS A 209 -12.30 -3.69 15.15
N GLU A 210 -12.96 -4.29 16.13
CA GLU A 210 -12.38 -5.07 17.22
C GLU A 210 -11.68 -6.37 16.77
N LYS A 211 -11.88 -6.82 15.51
CA LYS A 211 -11.11 -7.95 14.96
C LYS A 211 -9.69 -7.57 14.55
N PHE A 212 -9.40 -6.28 14.45
CA PHE A 212 -8.09 -5.78 14.07
C PHE A 212 -7.32 -5.40 15.34
N HIS A 213 -6.22 -6.09 15.61
CA HIS A 213 -5.31 -5.72 16.70
C HIS A 213 -4.51 -4.47 16.33
N ARG A 214 -4.13 -4.37 15.05
CA ARG A 214 -3.42 -3.22 14.50
C ARG A 214 -3.75 -3.06 13.03
N MET A 215 -3.68 -1.81 12.57
CA MET A 215 -3.74 -1.44 11.16
C MET A 215 -2.64 -0.44 10.87
N ILE A 216 -2.04 -0.56 9.70
CA ILE A 216 -1.14 0.45 9.13
C ILE A 216 -1.72 0.82 7.79
N PHE A 217 -1.93 2.11 7.59
CA PHE A 217 -2.37 2.67 6.33
C PHE A 217 -1.19 3.33 5.63
N SER A 218 -1.10 3.13 4.31
CA SER A 218 -0.12 3.72 3.43
C SER A 218 -0.86 4.49 2.34
N ARG A 219 -0.85 5.81 2.44
CA ARG A 219 -1.52 6.70 1.49
C ARG A 219 -0.54 7.14 0.42
N LEU A 220 -0.85 6.82 -0.83
CA LEU A 220 -0.01 7.17 -1.97
C LEU A 220 -0.22 8.64 -2.36
N GLN A 221 0.86 9.38 -2.58
CA GLN A 221 0.82 10.82 -2.86
C GLN A 221 1.76 11.27 -3.99
N SER A 222 2.88 10.56 -4.18
CA SER A 222 3.91 10.89 -5.17
C SER A 222 4.44 9.66 -5.89
N LEU A 223 3.83 9.27 -7.02
CA LEU A 223 4.32 8.16 -7.85
C LEU A 223 5.64 8.47 -8.55
N GLU A 224 5.90 9.74 -8.85
CA GLU A 224 7.15 10.22 -9.46
C GLU A 224 8.39 9.86 -8.63
N ASN A 225 8.23 9.65 -7.32
CA ASN A 225 9.30 9.24 -6.43
C ASN A 225 9.77 7.80 -6.64
N LEU A 226 9.10 7.01 -7.50
CA LEU A 226 9.66 5.76 -8.01
C LEU A 226 10.99 5.98 -8.76
N ASN A 227 11.22 7.16 -9.35
CA ASN A 227 12.52 7.51 -9.94
C ASN A 227 13.66 7.59 -8.92
N GLN A 228 13.36 7.56 -7.62
CA GLN A 228 14.35 7.51 -6.56
C GLN A 228 14.88 6.10 -6.28
N ILE A 229 14.30 5.04 -6.87
CA ILE A 229 14.74 3.65 -6.67
C ILE A 229 16.24 3.49 -6.88
N PRO A 230 16.85 3.98 -7.99
CA PRO A 230 18.29 3.85 -8.18
C PRO A 230 19.11 4.50 -7.06
N LYS A 231 18.66 5.63 -6.53
CA LYS A 231 19.37 6.35 -5.48
C LYS A 231 19.19 5.73 -4.09
N LYS A 232 17.96 5.37 -3.75
CA LYS A 232 17.55 5.00 -2.39
C LYS A 232 17.57 3.50 -2.14
N MET A 233 17.44 2.70 -3.19
CA MET A 233 17.40 1.24 -3.12
C MET A 233 18.50 0.59 -3.95
N ALA A 234 19.16 1.33 -4.85
CA ALA A 234 20.20 0.80 -5.72
C ALA A 234 21.50 1.63 -5.67
N ALA A 235 22.05 1.85 -4.46
CA ALA A 235 23.48 2.13 -4.36
C ALA A 235 24.27 0.85 -4.76
N ASN A 236 24.23 0.52 -6.06
CA ASN A 236 25.05 -0.43 -6.82
C ASN A 236 25.36 -1.80 -6.20
N SER A 237 24.40 -2.44 -5.55
CA SER A 237 24.56 -3.87 -5.26
C SER A 237 23.26 -4.65 -5.40
N PRO A 238 23.28 -5.82 -6.09
CA PRO A 238 22.26 -6.87 -5.97
C PRO A 238 21.98 -7.32 -4.52
N THR A 239 22.77 -6.82 -3.56
CA THR A 239 22.70 -7.15 -2.13
C THR A 239 22.07 -6.06 -1.25
N TYR A 240 21.59 -4.92 -1.80
CA TYR A 240 20.87 -3.94 -0.96
C TYR A 240 19.52 -4.49 -0.54
N SER A 241 19.54 -5.12 0.63
CA SER A 241 18.39 -5.68 1.33
C SER A 241 18.08 -4.78 2.52
N ASP A 242 16.82 -4.38 2.65
CA ASP A 242 16.35 -3.74 3.88
C ASP A 242 16.42 -4.77 5.01
N LYS A 243 17.39 -4.57 5.92
CA LYS A 243 17.66 -5.53 7.00
C LYS A 243 16.46 -5.72 7.93
N TYR A 244 15.71 -4.64 8.18
CA TYR A 244 14.55 -4.69 9.06
C TYR A 244 13.52 -5.70 8.52
N LEU A 245 13.13 -5.56 7.24
CA LEU A 245 12.20 -6.46 6.56
C LEU A 245 12.79 -7.85 6.33
N ALA A 246 14.06 -7.96 5.92
CA ALA A 246 14.71 -9.24 5.67
C ALA A 246 14.75 -10.16 6.91
N ASP A 247 14.77 -9.58 8.11
CA ASP A 247 14.77 -10.32 9.36
C ASP A 247 13.36 -10.63 9.88
N MET A 248 12.28 -10.10 9.28
CA MET A 248 10.89 -10.30 9.77
C MET A 248 10.42 -11.76 9.73
N LEU A 249 11.08 -12.64 8.98
CA LEU A 249 10.83 -14.09 9.03
C LEU A 249 11.53 -14.80 10.19
N LYS A 250 12.39 -14.09 10.94
CA LYS A 250 13.28 -14.67 11.96
C LYS A 250 13.18 -13.95 13.31
N ARG A 251 12.65 -12.73 13.34
CA ARG A 251 12.54 -11.93 14.56
C ARG A 251 11.16 -11.29 14.71
N SER A 252 10.85 -10.87 15.93
CA SER A 252 9.72 -9.99 16.21
C SER A 252 10.16 -8.51 16.21
N SER A 253 9.19 -7.60 16.06
CA SER A 253 9.35 -6.16 16.20
C SER A 253 8.31 -5.60 17.17
N THR A 254 8.62 -4.48 17.84
CA THR A 254 7.62 -3.76 18.65
C THR A 254 6.86 -2.75 17.80
N PRO A 255 5.67 -2.28 18.23
CA PRO A 255 4.97 -1.21 17.54
C PRO A 255 5.80 0.07 17.38
N GLU A 256 6.60 0.42 18.40
CA GLU A 256 7.45 1.61 18.39
C GLU A 256 8.57 1.49 17.36
N GLU A 257 9.26 0.34 17.34
CA GLU A 257 10.30 0.06 16.34
C GLU A 257 9.71 0.06 14.93
N MET A 258 8.59 -0.64 14.73
CA MET A 258 7.87 -0.67 13.46
C MET A 258 7.49 0.74 12.98
N CYS A 259 6.93 1.57 13.87
CA CYS A 259 6.57 2.96 13.59
C CYS A 259 7.79 3.81 13.21
N ALA A 260 8.93 3.62 13.90
CA ALA A 260 10.16 4.32 13.58
C ALA A 260 10.68 3.94 12.18
N GLU A 261 10.61 2.66 11.82
CA GLU A 261 11.09 2.15 10.53
C GLU A 261 10.18 2.57 9.35
N ILE A 262 8.90 2.87 9.58
CA ILE A 262 8.00 3.28 8.50
C ILE A 262 7.60 4.75 8.57
N GLY A 263 8.18 5.51 9.49
CA GLY A 263 7.86 6.92 9.71
C GLY A 263 6.36 7.15 9.93
N CYS A 264 5.75 6.37 10.82
CA CYS A 264 4.35 6.55 11.20
C CYS A 264 4.10 7.98 11.70
N ARG A 265 3.01 8.58 11.19
CA ARG A 265 2.48 9.86 11.64
C ARG A 265 1.19 9.66 12.43
#